data_AF-A0A5C9CU37-F1
#
_entry.id   AF-A0A5C9CU37-F1
#
_cell.length_a   1.000
_cell.length_b   1.000
_cell.length_c   1.000
_cell.angle_alpha   90.00
_cell.angle_beta   90.00
_cell.angle_gamma   90.00
#
_symmetry.space_group_name_H-M   'P 1'
#
loop_
_entity.id
_entity.type
_entity.pdbx_description
1 polymer ?
#
loop_
_entity_poly.entity_id
_entity_poly.type
_entity_poly.pdbx_seq_one_letter_code
_entity_poly.pdbx_strand_id
1 'polypeptide(L)'
;MKPQAPKDWCTTAMVIAVALGLAACGGGDAPVLRGTAATGAPLVEAQVSLVCASGPVLTTRTNAEGDWQLTLNAQRAPCAAQVSAEPLANGLRYHGLSASTDGGVLNITPLTDLVVTRLIGAEPTAWFATLSPQTLRLYQDSQRIKAAQTQVIDALGLQSVNAIDFMGSAFKAKPGQLADDLLTALQAASQQTQTTQASLRTVFASANGQVSVDFKSALTNAFSAPAGGGSELMTACNICRFNCQFDKDKWACLATCELLACAGQE
;
A
#
# COMPACT_ATOMS: atom_id res chain seq x y z
N MET A 1 -27.32 -74.51 -58.28
CA MET A 1 -25.99 -74.07 -57.78
C MET A 1 -26.15 -72.79 -56.97
N LYS A 2 -25.23 -72.47 -56.06
CA LYS A 2 -25.02 -71.12 -55.48
C LYS A 2 -24.04 -70.32 -56.38
N PRO A 3 -23.74 -69.04 -56.12
CA PRO A 3 -24.48 -67.97 -55.40
C PRO A 3 -25.05 -66.98 -56.46
N GLN A 4 -25.11 -65.63 -56.42
CA GLN A 4 -24.75 -64.49 -55.53
C GLN A 4 -25.85 -63.40 -55.63
N ALA A 5 -25.69 -62.27 -54.92
CA ALA A 5 -26.47 -61.03 -55.11
C ALA A 5 -25.57 -59.77 -55.11
N PRO A 6 -25.89 -58.71 -55.86
CA PRO A 6 -25.44 -57.33 -55.63
C PRO A 6 -26.48 -56.59 -54.78
N LYS A 7 -26.16 -55.96 -53.64
CA LYS A 7 -25.22 -54.85 -53.36
C LYS A 7 -25.90 -53.48 -53.42
N ASP A 8 -25.78 -52.76 -52.31
CA ASP A 8 -26.63 -51.65 -51.89
C ASP A 8 -26.29 -50.30 -52.55
N TRP A 9 -27.30 -49.44 -52.73
CA TRP A 9 -27.14 -48.02 -53.04
C TRP A 9 -28.37 -47.19 -52.60
N CYS A 10 -28.17 -45.88 -52.41
CA CYS A 10 -29.19 -44.85 -52.21
C CYS A 10 -29.96 -44.83 -50.88
N THR A 11 -29.27 -44.52 -49.79
CA THR A 11 -29.88 -44.01 -48.54
C THR A 11 -29.72 -42.48 -48.46
N THR A 12 -30.75 -41.71 -48.85
CA THR A 12 -30.70 -40.23 -48.82
C THR A 12 -32.07 -39.59 -48.54
N ALA A 13 -32.31 -39.14 -47.31
CA ALA A 13 -33.18 -38.00 -46.97
C ALA A 13 -33.22 -37.74 -45.45
N MET A 14 -33.19 -36.45 -45.04
CA MET A 14 -33.77 -35.88 -43.81
C MET A 14 -33.28 -36.40 -42.42
N VAL A 15 -33.16 -35.60 -41.35
CA VAL A 15 -33.41 -34.15 -41.12
C VAL A 15 -32.17 -33.55 -40.41
N ILE A 16 -31.74 -32.34 -40.79
CA ILE A 16 -30.80 -31.54 -39.97
C ILE A 16 -31.61 -30.43 -39.27
N ALA A 17 -31.88 -30.63 -37.98
CA ALA A 17 -32.58 -29.66 -37.12
C ALA A 17 -31.60 -29.07 -36.09
N VAL A 18 -30.66 -28.23 -36.55
CA VAL A 18 -29.74 -27.51 -35.67
C VAL A 18 -30.45 -26.28 -35.11
N ALA A 19 -31.12 -26.46 -33.97
CA ALA A 19 -31.57 -25.34 -33.15
C ALA A 19 -30.35 -24.66 -32.52
N LEU A 20 -30.11 -23.41 -32.88
CA LEU A 20 -28.98 -22.60 -32.39
C LEU A 20 -29.18 -22.23 -30.92
N GLY A 21 -28.68 -23.08 -30.02
CA GLY A 21 -28.61 -22.81 -28.59
C GLY A 21 -27.57 -21.73 -28.27
N LEU A 22 -27.94 -20.45 -28.37
CA LEU A 22 -27.14 -19.32 -27.85
C LEU A 22 -27.19 -19.26 -26.31
N ALA A 23 -26.74 -20.34 -25.66
CA ALA A 23 -26.51 -20.40 -24.22
C ALA A 23 -25.19 -19.68 -23.86
N ALA A 24 -25.17 -18.36 -24.07
CA ALA A 24 -24.01 -17.50 -23.86
C ALA A 24 -24.37 -16.18 -23.15
N CYS A 25 -25.25 -16.26 -22.14
CA CYS A 25 -25.40 -15.17 -21.18
C CYS A 25 -24.12 -15.13 -20.32
N GLY A 26 -23.18 -14.28 -20.71
CA GLY A 26 -21.88 -14.13 -20.06
C GLY A 26 -21.99 -13.47 -18.69
N GLY A 27 -22.45 -14.22 -17.69
CA GLY A 27 -22.46 -13.84 -16.28
C GLY A 27 -21.06 -13.82 -15.66
N GLY A 28 -20.14 -13.06 -16.26
CA GLY A 28 -18.87 -12.71 -15.64
C GLY A 28 -19.06 -11.43 -14.84
N ASP A 29 -19.02 -11.53 -13.51
CA ASP A 29 -19.09 -10.36 -12.63
C ASP A 29 -17.98 -9.35 -12.98
N ALA A 30 -18.33 -8.06 -13.02
CA ALA A 30 -17.39 -7.01 -13.34
C ALA A 30 -16.26 -6.97 -12.30
N PRO A 31 -14.96 -6.99 -12.69
CA PRO A 31 -13.84 -7.11 -11.75
C PRO A 31 -13.87 -6.04 -10.66
N VAL A 32 -13.60 -6.45 -9.42
CA VAL A 32 -13.63 -5.56 -8.26
C VAL A 32 -12.21 -5.24 -7.80
N LEU A 33 -11.89 -3.95 -7.71
CA LEU A 33 -10.73 -3.47 -6.99
C LEU A 33 -11.17 -2.97 -5.61
N ARG A 34 -10.45 -3.37 -4.58
CA ARG A 34 -10.71 -3.00 -3.19
C ARG A 34 -9.40 -2.74 -2.45
N GLY A 35 -9.46 -2.24 -1.23
CA GLY A 35 -8.28 -2.18 -0.37
C GLY A 35 -8.56 -1.45 0.92
N THR A 36 -7.54 -1.32 1.75
CA THR A 36 -7.62 -0.59 3.02
C THR A 36 -6.76 0.67 2.92
N ALA A 37 -7.32 1.80 3.33
CA ALA A 37 -6.62 3.07 3.46
C ALA A 37 -6.46 3.40 4.95
N ALA A 38 -5.21 3.44 5.41
CA ALA A 38 -4.89 3.49 6.83
C ALA A 38 -3.51 4.08 7.05
N THR A 39 -3.28 4.59 8.26
CA THR A 39 -1.99 5.16 8.69
C THR A 39 -1.42 4.49 9.95
N GLY A 40 -2.03 3.39 10.44
CA GLY A 40 -1.95 2.91 11.83
C GLY A 40 -3.28 3.11 12.59
N ALA A 41 -4.21 3.79 11.93
CA ALA A 41 -5.66 3.80 12.20
C ALA A 41 -6.39 3.84 10.84
N PRO A 42 -7.65 3.39 10.75
CA PRO A 42 -8.44 3.50 9.52
C PRO A 42 -8.67 4.96 9.14
N LEU A 43 -8.49 5.31 7.86
CA LEU A 43 -8.92 6.59 7.33
C LEU A 43 -10.41 6.51 7.01
N VAL A 44 -11.28 7.07 7.86
CA VAL A 44 -12.74 6.98 7.75
C VAL A 44 -13.29 8.09 6.83
N GLU A 45 -14.29 7.76 5.99
CA GLU A 45 -14.94 8.67 5.03
C GLU A 45 -13.97 9.40 4.07
N ALA A 46 -12.76 8.88 3.91
CA ALA A 46 -11.72 9.45 3.08
C ALA A 46 -12.04 9.28 1.59
N GLN A 47 -11.85 10.32 0.78
CA GLN A 47 -12.08 10.24 -0.65
C GLN A 47 -10.95 9.46 -1.31
N VAL A 48 -11.30 8.36 -1.99
CA VAL A 48 -10.37 7.57 -2.82
C VAL A 48 -10.67 7.86 -4.29
N SER A 49 -9.64 8.25 -5.04
CA SER A 49 -9.69 8.47 -6.49
C SER A 49 -8.82 7.44 -7.21
N LEU A 50 -9.34 6.83 -8.27
CA LEU A 50 -8.69 5.76 -9.03
C LEU A 50 -8.51 6.15 -10.50
N VAL A 51 -7.26 6.11 -10.99
CA VAL A 51 -6.89 6.37 -12.39
C VAL A 51 -6.26 5.11 -12.97
N CYS A 52 -6.69 4.69 -14.16
CA CYS A 52 -6.28 3.42 -14.78
C CYS A 52 -5.78 3.60 -16.22
N ALA A 53 -5.08 2.60 -16.76
CA ALA A 53 -4.54 2.57 -18.12
C ALA A 53 -5.60 2.46 -19.25
N SER A 54 -6.89 2.44 -18.87
CA SER A 54 -8.06 2.79 -19.68
C SER A 54 -9.23 3.17 -18.77
N GLY A 55 -10.31 3.70 -19.36
CA GLY A 55 -11.55 4.04 -18.67
C GLY A 55 -11.54 5.43 -18.01
N PRO A 56 -12.72 5.92 -17.56
CA PRO A 56 -12.81 7.16 -16.79
C PRO A 56 -12.23 6.98 -15.38
N VAL A 57 -11.86 8.11 -14.76
CA VAL A 57 -11.53 8.18 -13.33
C VAL A 57 -12.74 7.72 -12.51
N LEU A 58 -12.50 6.90 -11.48
CA LEU A 58 -13.52 6.52 -10.50
C LEU A 58 -13.22 7.16 -9.14
N THR A 59 -14.25 7.40 -8.34
CA THR A 59 -14.12 7.88 -6.97
C THR A 59 -15.04 7.12 -6.03
N THR A 60 -14.59 6.86 -4.80
CA THR A 60 -15.39 6.28 -3.72
C THR A 60 -15.00 6.91 -2.38
N ARG A 61 -15.62 6.48 -1.28
CA ARG A 61 -15.16 6.75 0.09
C ARG A 61 -14.81 5.46 0.81
N THR A 62 -13.98 5.58 1.84
CA THR A 62 -13.68 4.51 2.79
C THR A 62 -14.75 4.43 3.89
N ASN A 63 -15.01 3.23 4.39
CA ASN A 63 -15.92 3.00 5.53
C ASN A 63 -15.23 3.25 6.90
N ALA A 64 -15.91 2.91 7.99
CA ALA A 64 -15.39 3.01 9.36
C ALA A 64 -14.13 2.14 9.61
N GLU A 65 -13.99 1.03 8.88
CA GLU A 65 -12.83 0.13 8.91
C GLU A 65 -11.68 0.59 7.99
N GLY A 66 -11.83 1.70 7.27
CA GLY A 66 -10.85 2.19 6.28
C GLY A 66 -10.85 1.39 4.97
N ASP A 67 -11.76 0.43 4.80
CA ASP A 67 -11.94 -0.33 3.56
C ASP A 67 -12.63 0.52 2.49
N TRP A 68 -12.22 0.34 1.23
CA TRP A 68 -12.88 0.91 0.06
C TRP A 68 -13.04 -0.13 -1.06
N GLN A 69 -14.00 0.10 -1.95
CA GLN A 69 -14.29 -0.77 -3.09
C GLN A 69 -14.74 0.03 -4.33
N LEU A 70 -14.32 -0.41 -5.51
CA LEU A 70 -14.72 0.09 -6.83
C LEU A 70 -14.89 -1.07 -7.83
N THR A 71 -15.97 -1.02 -8.62
CA THR A 71 -16.23 -1.98 -9.71
C THR A 71 -15.62 -1.46 -11.02
N LEU A 72 -14.73 -2.26 -11.62
CA LEU A 72 -13.98 -1.93 -12.84
C LEU A 72 -14.79 -2.30 -14.09
N ASN A 73 -15.46 -1.31 -14.67
CA ASN A 73 -16.29 -1.51 -15.86
C ASN A 73 -15.44 -1.34 -17.14
N ALA A 74 -14.94 -0.13 -17.37
CA ALA A 74 -14.08 0.22 -18.51
C ALA A 74 -12.59 0.35 -18.13
N GLN A 75 -12.28 0.21 -16.85
CA GLN A 75 -10.95 0.33 -16.26
C GLN A 75 -10.12 -0.92 -16.56
N ARG A 76 -8.85 -0.75 -16.95
CA ARG A 76 -7.88 -1.82 -17.13
C ARG A 76 -6.54 -1.37 -16.57
N ALA A 77 -5.78 -2.32 -16.01
CA ALA A 77 -4.54 -2.05 -15.31
C ALA A 77 -3.38 -1.61 -16.25
N PRO A 78 -2.33 -0.92 -15.73
CA PRO A 78 -2.16 -0.51 -14.33
C PRO A 78 -3.20 0.50 -13.84
N CYS A 79 -3.48 0.45 -12.54
CA CYS A 79 -4.35 1.38 -11.84
C CYS A 79 -3.61 1.97 -10.63
N ALA A 80 -3.55 3.29 -10.55
CA ALA A 80 -3.08 4.04 -9.40
C ALA A 80 -4.27 4.57 -8.61
N ALA A 81 -4.19 4.53 -7.28
CA ALA A 81 -5.16 5.15 -6.39
C ALA A 81 -4.49 6.23 -5.53
N GLN A 82 -5.25 7.27 -5.21
CA GLN A 82 -4.88 8.34 -4.28
C GLN A 82 -5.99 8.43 -3.23
N VAL A 83 -5.64 8.50 -1.95
CA VAL A 83 -6.57 8.84 -0.86
C VAL A 83 -6.31 10.26 -0.35
N SER A 84 -7.38 11.00 -0.13
CA SER A 84 -7.38 12.26 0.61
C SER A 84 -8.54 12.25 1.61
N ALA A 85 -8.22 12.21 2.90
CA ALA A 85 -9.17 12.44 3.97
C ALA A 85 -8.97 13.85 4.53
N GLU A 86 -10.05 14.51 4.94
CA GLU A 86 -9.96 15.45 6.05
C GLU A 86 -10.09 14.64 7.34
N PRO A 87 -9.20 14.77 8.35
CA PRO A 87 -8.14 15.76 8.49
C PRO A 87 -6.72 15.17 8.29
N LEU A 88 -6.35 14.73 7.08
CA LEU A 88 -4.94 14.45 6.80
C LEU A 88 -4.14 15.76 6.86
N ALA A 89 -3.33 15.89 7.91
CA ALA A 89 -2.65 17.13 8.26
C ALA A 89 -1.95 17.77 7.04
N ASN A 90 -2.17 19.09 6.87
CA ASN A 90 -1.59 19.90 5.81
C ASN A 90 -1.90 19.44 4.36
N GLY A 91 -3.01 18.72 4.15
CA GLY A 91 -3.45 18.29 2.82
C GLY A 91 -2.61 17.14 2.23
N LEU A 92 -1.96 16.35 3.10
CA LEU A 92 -1.28 15.11 2.70
C LEU A 92 -2.24 14.15 1.98
N ARG A 93 -1.73 13.45 0.98
CA ARG A 93 -2.45 12.42 0.21
C ARG A 93 -1.55 11.20 0.06
N TYR A 94 -2.07 10.00 0.33
CA TYR A 94 -1.29 8.76 0.16
C TYR A 94 -1.67 8.06 -1.14
N HIS A 95 -0.73 7.31 -1.70
CA HIS A 95 -0.86 6.69 -3.00
C HIS A 95 -0.63 5.17 -2.95
N GLY A 96 -1.26 4.45 -3.88
CA GLY A 96 -1.05 3.03 -4.11
C GLY A 96 -1.14 2.73 -5.60
N LEU A 97 -0.62 1.57 -6.02
CA LEU A 97 -0.53 1.18 -7.42
C LEU A 97 -0.66 -0.34 -7.55
N SER A 98 -1.46 -0.80 -8.51
CA SER A 98 -1.58 -2.21 -8.87
C SER A 98 -1.45 -2.42 -10.38
N ALA A 99 -0.74 -3.47 -10.77
CA ALA A 99 -0.62 -3.95 -12.15
C ALA A 99 -1.65 -5.05 -12.48
N SER A 100 -2.49 -5.47 -11.52
CA SER A 100 -3.46 -6.57 -11.70
C SER A 100 -4.62 -6.17 -12.60
N THR A 101 -4.79 -6.84 -13.74
CA THR A 101 -5.87 -6.58 -14.71
C THR A 101 -7.26 -6.97 -14.21
N ASP A 102 -7.32 -7.93 -13.28
CA ASP A 102 -8.54 -8.68 -12.96
C ASP A 102 -9.18 -8.19 -11.64
N GLY A 103 -8.89 -6.95 -11.27
CA GLY A 103 -9.20 -6.40 -9.95
C GLY A 103 -8.23 -6.90 -8.89
N GLY A 104 -8.72 -7.12 -7.66
CA GLY A 104 -7.92 -7.58 -6.52
C GLY A 104 -7.80 -6.52 -5.43
N VAL A 105 -6.62 -6.42 -4.82
CA VAL A 105 -6.33 -5.48 -3.73
C VAL A 105 -5.37 -4.38 -4.18
N LEU A 106 -5.60 -3.15 -3.71
CA LEU A 106 -4.71 -2.01 -3.81
C LEU A 106 -4.83 -1.21 -2.51
N ASN A 107 -3.85 -1.33 -1.61
CA ASN A 107 -3.84 -0.59 -0.34
C ASN A 107 -3.32 0.84 -0.53
N ILE A 108 -3.74 1.76 0.36
CA ILE A 108 -3.36 3.18 0.28
C ILE A 108 -2.90 3.66 1.66
N THR A 109 -1.61 3.55 1.93
CA THR A 109 -1.00 3.79 3.25
C THR A 109 0.26 4.64 3.13
N PRO A 110 0.79 5.19 4.24
CA PRO A 110 2.12 5.81 4.27
C PRO A 110 3.23 4.92 3.68
N LEU A 111 3.13 3.60 3.82
CA LEU A 111 4.13 2.67 3.28
C LEU A 111 3.97 2.46 1.76
N THR A 112 2.75 2.24 1.26
CA THR A 112 2.52 2.11 -0.19
C THR A 112 2.87 3.38 -0.95
N ASP A 113 2.68 4.54 -0.31
CA ASP A 113 3.04 5.86 -0.83
C ASP A 113 4.56 6.03 -1.02
N LEU A 114 5.38 5.47 -0.10
CA LEU A 114 6.83 5.42 -0.28
C LEU A 114 7.25 4.45 -1.39
N VAL A 115 6.53 3.33 -1.55
CA VAL A 115 6.76 2.39 -2.67
C VAL A 115 6.44 3.02 -4.02
N VAL A 116 5.32 3.74 -4.14
CA VAL A 116 4.99 4.55 -5.32
C VAL A 116 6.08 5.60 -5.56
N THR A 117 6.45 6.38 -4.54
CA THR A 117 7.51 7.40 -4.62
C THR A 117 8.83 6.83 -5.14
N ARG A 118 9.25 5.67 -4.61
CA ARG A 118 10.49 4.96 -5.01
C ARG A 118 10.41 4.41 -6.44
N LEU A 119 9.24 3.94 -6.87
CA LEU A 119 9.00 3.40 -8.21
C LEU A 119 9.00 4.48 -9.30
N ILE A 120 8.55 5.70 -8.97
CA ILE A 120 8.41 6.82 -9.91
C ILE A 120 9.61 7.78 -9.89
N GLY A 121 10.39 7.84 -8.80
CA GLY A 121 11.55 8.74 -8.66
C GLY A 121 11.18 10.21 -8.49
N ALA A 122 9.96 10.51 -8.01
CA ALA A 122 9.35 11.83 -7.99
C ALA A 122 8.31 11.95 -6.87
N GLU A 123 7.80 13.16 -6.61
CA GLU A 123 6.72 13.37 -5.63
C GLU A 123 5.40 12.79 -6.18
N PRO A 124 4.71 11.89 -5.44
CA PRO A 124 3.60 11.11 -5.97
C PRO A 124 2.32 11.92 -6.20
N THR A 125 2.08 13.01 -5.47
CA THR A 125 0.89 13.86 -5.67
C THR A 125 0.96 14.61 -7.00
N ALA A 126 2.11 15.19 -7.32
CA ALA A 126 2.38 15.85 -8.60
C ALA A 126 2.35 14.85 -9.77
N TRP A 127 2.92 13.66 -9.58
CA TRP A 127 2.81 12.56 -10.55
C TRP A 127 1.36 12.14 -10.78
N PHE A 128 0.57 11.91 -9.72
CA PHE A 128 -0.82 11.47 -9.80
C PHE A 128 -1.69 12.47 -10.58
N ALA A 129 -1.48 13.77 -10.35
CA ALA A 129 -2.16 14.85 -11.06
C ALA A 129 -1.81 14.93 -12.58
N THR A 130 -0.75 14.25 -13.04
CA THR A 130 -0.33 14.20 -14.46
C THR A 130 -0.56 12.83 -15.11
N LEU A 131 -1.24 11.91 -14.44
CA LEU A 131 -1.45 10.55 -14.95
C LEU A 131 -2.32 10.52 -16.22
N SER A 132 -1.91 9.67 -17.16
CA SER A 132 -2.64 9.36 -18.37
C SER A 132 -2.66 7.84 -18.62
N PRO A 133 -3.56 7.35 -19.48
CA PRO A 133 -3.57 5.95 -19.92
C PRO A 133 -2.23 5.48 -20.51
N GLN A 134 -1.40 6.40 -21.01
CA GLN A 134 -0.08 6.14 -21.56
C GLN A 134 1.01 6.10 -20.49
N THR A 135 1.03 7.04 -19.52
CA THR A 135 2.05 7.03 -18.46
C THR A 135 1.88 5.86 -17.49
N LEU A 136 0.64 5.44 -17.20
CA LEU A 136 0.39 4.28 -16.34
C LEU A 136 0.95 2.97 -16.90
N ARG A 137 1.01 2.80 -18.23
CA ARG A 137 1.54 1.57 -18.87
C ARG A 137 3.03 1.33 -18.61
N LEU A 138 3.78 2.36 -18.21
CA LEU A 138 5.18 2.22 -17.78
C LEU A 138 5.33 1.32 -16.54
N TYR A 139 4.26 1.14 -15.76
CA TYR A 139 4.24 0.37 -14.52
C TYR A 139 3.45 -0.95 -14.63
N GLN A 140 3.30 -1.49 -15.85
CA GLN A 140 2.62 -2.77 -16.11
C GLN A 140 3.40 -4.00 -15.66
N ASP A 141 4.69 -3.84 -15.35
CA ASP A 141 5.52 -4.90 -14.78
C ASP A 141 5.42 -4.91 -13.24
N SER A 142 4.77 -5.95 -12.70
CA SER A 142 4.64 -6.18 -11.27
C SER A 142 5.98 -6.39 -10.56
N GLN A 143 7.02 -6.85 -11.27
CA GLN A 143 8.36 -6.99 -10.69
C GLN A 143 9.00 -5.64 -10.39
N ARG A 144 8.69 -4.58 -11.16
CA ARG A 144 9.12 -3.22 -10.82
C ARG A 144 8.49 -2.73 -9.51
N ILE A 145 7.18 -2.99 -9.34
CA ILE A 145 6.46 -2.64 -8.09
C ILE A 145 7.06 -3.40 -6.91
N LYS A 146 7.27 -4.71 -7.05
CA LYS A 146 7.87 -5.55 -5.99
C LYS A 146 9.31 -5.16 -5.67
N ALA A 147 10.13 -4.84 -6.68
CA ALA A 147 11.50 -4.35 -6.47
C ALA A 147 11.52 -3.01 -5.74
N ALA A 148 10.60 -2.09 -6.05
CA ALA A 148 10.44 -0.84 -5.30
C ALA A 148 10.00 -1.11 -3.85
N GLN A 149 9.11 -2.09 -3.60
CA GLN A 149 8.73 -2.48 -2.25
C GLN A 149 9.93 -3.01 -1.45
N THR A 150 10.68 -3.98 -1.98
CA THR A 150 11.87 -4.51 -1.30
C THR A 150 12.91 -3.41 -1.03
N GLN A 151 13.12 -2.47 -1.97
CA GLN A 151 14.01 -1.33 -1.74
C GLN A 151 13.53 -0.39 -0.62
N VAL A 152 12.22 -0.21 -0.44
CA VAL A 152 11.66 0.54 0.71
C VAL A 152 11.86 -0.23 2.02
N ILE A 153 11.57 -1.54 2.02
CA ILE A 153 11.73 -2.41 3.20
C ILE A 153 13.20 -2.52 3.66
N ASP A 154 14.15 -2.70 2.73
CA ASP A 154 15.58 -2.74 3.02
C ASP A 154 16.10 -1.39 3.52
N ALA A 155 15.65 -0.29 2.91
CA ALA A 155 16.01 1.06 3.34
C ALA A 155 15.47 1.40 4.73
N LEU A 156 14.29 0.91 5.10
CA LEU A 156 13.68 1.11 6.42
C LEU A 156 14.24 0.19 7.52
N GLY A 157 14.96 -0.88 7.18
CA GLY A 157 15.47 -1.85 8.16
C GLY A 157 14.43 -2.90 8.58
N LEU A 158 13.51 -3.25 7.66
CA LEU A 158 12.34 -4.09 7.89
C LEU A 158 12.46 -5.48 7.25
N GLN A 159 13.68 -6.02 7.10
CA GLN A 159 13.94 -7.25 6.33
C GLN A 159 13.12 -8.47 6.81
N SER A 160 12.74 -8.51 8.09
CA SER A 160 11.87 -9.53 8.69
C SER A 160 10.49 -9.64 8.05
N VAL A 161 10.00 -8.58 7.39
CA VAL A 161 8.67 -8.53 6.74
C VAL A 161 8.73 -8.39 5.21
N ASN A 162 9.90 -8.58 4.58
CA ASN A 162 10.06 -8.51 3.11
C ASN A 162 9.26 -9.58 2.33
N ALA A 163 8.72 -10.59 3.02
CA ALA A 163 7.81 -11.58 2.44
C ALA A 163 6.35 -11.09 2.28
N ILE A 164 5.97 -9.98 2.92
CA ILE A 164 4.61 -9.42 2.87
C ILE A 164 4.47 -8.53 1.64
N ASP A 165 3.39 -8.68 0.87
CA ASP A 165 2.98 -7.71 -0.15
C ASP A 165 2.05 -6.66 0.49
N PHE A 166 2.60 -5.50 0.84
CA PHE A 166 1.85 -4.40 1.44
C PHE A 166 0.98 -3.65 0.41
N MET A 167 1.26 -3.81 -0.88
CA MET A 167 0.49 -3.19 -1.98
C MET A 167 -0.79 -3.98 -2.27
N GLY A 168 -0.67 -5.31 -2.33
CA GLY A 168 -1.68 -6.24 -2.85
C GLY A 168 -2.20 -7.33 -1.89
N SER A 169 -1.78 -7.36 -0.62
CA SER A 169 -2.42 -8.22 0.39
C SER A 169 -3.55 -7.50 1.11
N ALA A 170 -4.70 -8.15 1.31
CA ALA A 170 -5.74 -7.60 2.18
C ALA A 170 -5.28 -7.61 3.65
N PHE A 171 -5.51 -6.52 4.38
CA PHE A 171 -5.30 -6.43 5.83
C PHE A 171 -6.50 -5.73 6.49
N LYS A 172 -6.43 -5.49 7.81
CA LYS A 172 -7.34 -4.59 8.53
C LYS A 172 -6.55 -3.63 9.38
N ALA A 173 -6.99 -2.38 9.44
CA ALA A 173 -6.42 -1.35 10.31
C ALA A 173 -6.88 -1.56 11.76
N LYS A 174 -6.31 -2.56 12.43
CA LYS A 174 -6.57 -2.93 13.82
C LYS A 174 -5.26 -3.42 14.48
N PRO A 175 -4.95 -3.01 15.73
CA PRO A 175 -3.78 -3.50 16.46
C PRO A 175 -3.68 -5.03 16.52
N GLY A 176 -2.46 -5.56 16.44
CA GLY A 176 -2.18 -6.99 16.30
C GLY A 176 -2.34 -7.52 14.87
N GLN A 177 -2.55 -6.64 13.88
CA GLN A 177 -2.39 -6.96 12.47
C GLN A 177 -1.03 -6.48 12.00
N LEU A 178 -0.19 -7.40 11.53
CA LEU A 178 1.23 -7.18 11.20
C LEU A 178 1.49 -6.00 10.23
N ALA A 179 0.53 -5.67 9.37
CA ALA A 179 0.60 -4.49 8.49
C ALA A 179 0.20 -3.17 9.18
N ASP A 180 -0.74 -3.20 10.12
CA ASP A 180 -1.20 -2.02 10.88
C ASP A 180 -0.25 -1.69 12.04
N ASP A 181 0.28 -2.72 12.70
CA ASP A 181 1.37 -2.60 13.70
C ASP A 181 2.60 -1.95 13.08
N LEU A 182 2.91 -2.26 11.81
CA LEU A 182 4.00 -1.63 11.07
C LEU A 182 3.73 -0.16 10.72
N LEU A 183 2.50 0.19 10.35
CA LEU A 183 2.13 1.59 10.12
C LEU A 183 2.15 2.40 11.42
N THR A 184 1.73 1.79 12.52
CA THR A 184 1.80 2.36 13.88
C THR A 184 3.26 2.60 14.29
N ALA A 185 4.14 1.63 14.07
CA ALA A 185 5.58 1.78 14.32
C ALA A 185 6.22 2.88 13.43
N LEU A 186 5.76 3.00 12.17
CA LEU A 186 6.18 4.07 11.26
C LEU A 186 5.74 5.46 11.75
N GLN A 187 4.53 5.59 12.31
CA GLN A 187 4.10 6.83 12.97
C GLN A 187 4.97 7.14 14.20
N ALA A 188 5.18 6.16 15.08
CA ALA A 188 5.96 6.34 16.31
C ALA A 188 7.41 6.80 16.00
N ALA A 189 8.08 6.16 15.04
CA ALA A 189 9.42 6.55 14.61
C ALA A 189 9.45 7.96 13.98
N SER A 190 8.41 8.32 13.21
CA SER A 190 8.25 9.65 12.63
C SER A 190 8.10 10.74 13.70
N GLN A 191 7.33 10.47 14.76
CA GLN A 191 7.18 11.38 15.91
C GLN A 191 8.49 11.49 16.71
N GLN A 192 9.10 10.36 17.09
CA GLN A 192 10.31 10.31 17.92
C GLN A 192 11.50 11.03 17.28
N THR A 193 11.62 10.99 15.96
CA THR A 193 12.74 11.57 15.21
C THR A 193 12.40 12.86 14.44
N GLN A 194 11.16 13.35 14.58
CA GLN A 194 10.63 14.50 13.83
C GLN A 194 10.69 14.35 12.28
N THR A 195 10.81 13.12 11.79
CA THR A 195 10.90 12.81 10.36
C THR A 195 9.50 12.81 9.74
N THR A 196 9.27 13.62 8.70
CA THR A 196 7.96 13.71 8.03
C THR A 196 7.82 12.75 6.85
N GLN A 197 6.59 12.42 6.45
CA GLN A 197 6.32 11.70 5.20
C GLN A 197 6.94 12.42 3.99
N ALA A 198 6.95 13.76 3.96
CA ALA A 198 7.57 14.54 2.89
C ALA A 198 9.09 14.34 2.86
N SER A 199 9.75 14.32 4.03
CA SER A 199 11.17 14.00 4.16
C SER A 199 11.49 12.59 3.64
N LEU A 200 10.67 11.60 4.01
CA LEU A 200 10.80 10.22 3.52
C LEU A 200 10.57 10.14 2.00
N ARG A 201 9.59 10.88 1.45
CA ARG A 201 9.40 10.98 -0.01
C ARG A 201 10.64 11.51 -0.72
N THR A 202 11.26 12.58 -0.21
CA THR A 202 12.52 13.12 -0.77
C THR A 202 13.64 12.08 -0.77
N VAL A 203 13.79 11.32 0.33
CA VAL A 203 14.75 10.22 0.42
C VAL A 203 14.46 9.12 -0.62
N PHE A 204 13.20 8.69 -0.74
CA PHE A 204 12.83 7.57 -1.62
C PHE A 204 12.74 7.92 -3.10
N ALA A 205 12.45 9.17 -3.45
CA ALA A 205 12.55 9.67 -4.83
C ALA A 205 14.02 9.72 -5.30
N SER A 206 14.99 9.87 -4.39
CA SER A 206 16.41 9.78 -4.72
C SER A 206 16.82 8.34 -5.03
N ALA A 207 17.79 8.15 -5.93
CA ALA A 207 18.35 6.83 -6.22
C ALA A 207 18.95 6.14 -4.96
N ASN A 208 19.55 6.93 -4.06
CA ASN A 208 20.30 6.43 -2.91
C ASN A 208 19.40 5.88 -1.78
N GLY A 209 18.18 6.42 -1.59
CA GLY A 209 17.20 5.86 -0.65
C GLY A 209 17.64 5.81 0.83
N GLN A 210 18.65 6.57 1.24
CA GLN A 210 19.25 6.46 2.57
C GLN A 210 18.42 7.17 3.66
N VAL A 211 17.54 6.39 4.31
CA VAL A 211 16.89 6.77 5.58
C VAL A 211 17.93 6.81 6.70
N SER A 212 17.81 7.76 7.65
CA SER A 212 18.77 7.96 8.75
C SER A 212 18.83 6.76 9.70
N VAL A 213 19.99 6.55 10.33
CA VAL A 213 20.19 5.44 11.29
C VAL A 213 19.26 5.56 12.51
N ASP A 214 18.99 6.77 12.96
CA ASP A 214 18.12 7.06 14.10
C ASP A 214 16.65 6.70 13.79
N PHE A 215 16.17 7.03 12.58
CA PHE A 215 14.82 6.65 12.13
C PHE A 215 14.67 5.14 12.00
N LYS A 216 15.66 4.44 11.42
CA LYS A 216 15.64 2.97 11.34
C LYS A 216 15.62 2.34 12.72
N SER A 217 16.46 2.82 13.64
CA SER A 217 16.50 2.33 15.03
C SER A 217 15.16 2.55 15.73
N ALA A 218 14.60 3.76 15.66
CA ALA A 218 13.28 4.08 16.21
C ALA A 218 12.18 3.17 15.62
N LEU A 219 12.19 2.93 14.31
CA LEU A 219 11.23 2.06 13.62
C LEU A 219 11.35 0.59 14.01
N THR A 220 12.56 0.02 14.00
CA THR A 220 12.80 -1.37 14.42
C THR A 220 12.41 -1.56 15.90
N ASN A 221 12.72 -0.59 16.77
CA ASN A 221 12.34 -0.63 18.18
C ASN A 221 10.81 -0.55 18.38
N ALA A 222 10.14 0.39 17.71
CA ALA A 222 8.69 0.56 17.79
C ALA A 222 7.93 -0.66 17.23
N PHE A 223 8.44 -1.29 16.17
CA PHE A 223 7.85 -2.50 15.58
C PHE A 223 8.14 -3.77 16.40
N SER A 224 9.20 -3.77 17.20
CA SER A 224 9.55 -4.89 18.09
C SER A 224 8.95 -4.77 19.50
N ALA A 225 8.27 -3.65 19.80
CA ALA A 225 7.50 -3.50 21.02
C ALA A 225 6.27 -4.44 20.98
N PRO A 226 5.94 -5.16 22.07
CA PRO A 226 4.80 -6.07 22.06
C PRO A 226 3.48 -5.29 21.92
N ALA A 227 2.67 -5.63 20.91
CA ALA A 227 1.37 -5.01 20.60
C ALA A 227 0.25 -5.35 21.62
N GLY A 228 0.61 -5.45 22.91
CA GLY A 228 -0.24 -5.87 24.03
C GLY A 228 -0.33 -4.80 25.12
N GLY A 229 -0.70 -3.57 24.76
CA GLY A 229 -0.91 -2.45 25.68
C GLY A 229 -1.79 -1.40 25.02
N GLY A 230 -3.06 -1.30 25.44
CA GLY A 230 -4.04 -0.42 24.81
C GLY A 230 -3.94 1.03 25.27
N SER A 231 -3.97 1.97 24.33
CA SER A 231 -4.30 3.38 24.54
C SER A 231 -3.45 4.21 25.52
N GLU A 232 -2.23 3.77 25.87
CA GLU A 232 -1.19 4.71 26.30
C GLU A 232 -0.16 4.89 25.17
N LEU A 233 -0.26 6.03 24.49
CA LEU A 233 0.92 6.66 23.89
C LEU A 233 1.83 7.05 25.05
N MET A 234 2.66 6.10 25.50
CA MET A 234 3.81 6.39 26.34
C MET A 234 4.66 7.40 25.59
N THR A 235 4.46 8.67 25.95
CA THR A 235 5.14 9.79 25.32
C THR A 235 6.59 9.65 25.73
N ALA A 236 7.40 9.14 24.80
CA ALA A 236 8.85 9.02 24.92
C ALA A 236 9.46 10.43 24.86
N CYS A 237 9.17 11.23 25.90
CA CYS A 237 9.73 12.54 26.09
C CYS A 237 11.23 12.34 26.26
N ASN A 238 11.99 12.80 25.28
CA ASN A 238 13.43 12.58 25.22
C ASN A 238 14.11 13.58 26.18
N ILE A 239 14.00 13.32 27.49
CA ILE A 239 14.53 14.17 28.57
C ILE A 239 16.06 14.00 28.59
N CYS A 240 16.73 14.62 27.62
CA CYS A 240 18.17 14.75 27.57
C CYS A 240 18.63 15.60 28.77
N ARG A 241 19.12 14.94 29.82
CA ARG A 241 19.69 15.60 30.99
C ARG A 241 21.08 16.11 30.64
N PHE A 242 21.23 17.42 30.56
CA PHE A 242 22.53 18.08 30.47
C PHE A 242 23.19 18.09 31.84
N ASN A 243 23.98 17.05 32.13
CA ASN A 243 24.76 17.01 33.37
C ASN A 243 26.08 17.78 33.14
N CYS A 244 26.03 19.07 33.43
CA CYS A 244 27.18 19.97 33.35
C CYS A 244 27.95 19.96 34.68
N GLN A 245 29.14 19.35 34.67
CA GLN A 245 30.00 19.29 35.85
C GLN A 245 31.16 20.27 35.69
N PHE A 246 31.34 21.14 36.69
CA PHE A 246 32.46 22.07 36.74
C PHE A 246 33.64 21.41 37.46
N ASP A 247 34.71 21.13 36.73
CA ASP A 247 36.03 20.87 37.32
C ASP A 247 36.93 22.06 37.01
N LYS A 248 37.94 22.26 37.86
CA LYS A 248 38.70 23.50 38.04
C LYS A 248 39.08 24.13 36.69
N ASP A 249 38.43 25.27 36.41
CA ASP A 249 38.59 26.15 35.26
C ASP A 249 38.06 25.64 33.90
N LYS A 250 37.26 24.56 33.86
CA LYS A 250 36.59 24.09 32.63
C LYS A 250 35.15 23.60 32.85
N TRP A 251 34.26 24.05 31.97
CA TRP A 251 32.91 23.49 31.84
C TRP A 251 32.93 22.26 30.93
N ALA A 252 32.45 21.13 31.44
CA ALA A 252 32.15 19.95 30.64
C ALA A 252 30.67 19.56 30.83
N CYS A 253 29.91 19.52 29.73
CA CYS A 253 28.52 19.07 29.73
C CYS A 253 28.41 17.76 28.95
N LEU A 254 28.04 16.70 29.64
CA LEU A 254 27.66 15.44 29.01
C LEU A 254 26.15 15.43 28.82
N ALA A 255 25.71 15.22 27.57
CA ALA A 255 24.32 15.03 27.24
C ALA A 255 24.01 13.53 27.20
N THR A 256 23.40 13.02 28.27
CA THR A 256 22.83 11.67 28.32
C THR A 256 21.32 11.76 28.13
N CYS A 257 20.84 11.31 26.97
CA CYS A 257 19.43 11.11 26.71
C CYS A 257 19.09 9.66 27.09
N GLU A 258 18.36 9.49 28.20
CA GLU A 258 17.87 8.19 28.65
C GLU A 258 16.40 8.01 28.23
N LEU A 259 16.04 6.82 27.74
CA LEU A 259 14.66 6.45 27.42
C LEU A 259 13.88 6.18 28.72
N LEU A 260 13.40 7.27 29.33
CA LEU A 260 12.51 7.22 30.48
C LEU A 260 11.05 7.10 30.04
N ALA A 261 10.39 6.03 30.51
CA ALA A 261 8.95 5.90 30.44
C ALA A 261 8.30 6.99 31.30
N CYS A 262 7.69 7.99 30.66
CA CYS A 262 6.94 9.04 31.34
C CYS A 262 5.56 8.50 31.75
N ALA A 263 5.49 7.85 32.91
CA ALA A 263 4.22 7.60 33.58
C ALA A 263 3.53 8.94 33.87
N GLY A 264 2.26 9.07 33.47
CA GLY A 264 1.48 10.27 33.72
C GLY A 264 1.29 10.51 35.22
N GLN A 265 1.42 11.76 35.64
CA GLN A 265 0.84 12.23 36.91
C GLN A 265 -0.32 13.16 36.57
N GLU A 266 -1.47 12.87 37.16
CA GLU A 266 -2.63 13.77 37.28
C GLU A 266 -2.36 14.89 38.30
#